data_AF-A0AAD4DKA9-F1
#
_entry.id   AF-A0AAD4DKA9-F1
#
_cell.length_a   1.000
_cell.length_b   1.000
_cell.length_c   1.000
_cell.angle_alpha   90.00
_cell.angle_beta   90.00
_cell.angle_gamma   90.00
#
_symmetry.space_group_name_H-M   'P 1'
#
loop_
_entity.id
_entity.type
_entity.pdbx_description
1 polymer ?
#
loop_
_entity_poly.entity_id
_entity_poly.type
_entity_poly.pdbx_seq_one_letter_code
_entity_poly.pdbx_strand_id
1 'polypeptide(L)'
;MTDKMELGELKGESSNTIAAVPSPAVVDTLPSKEAADSTFSTADDASEVDDGKGGKKKNKKKKGKDGEPVNAVGYFELYRFATPKEYFYISVAIIASIGTGIGQPLVALLMGDIMAAMGQGLASADDIIGYVVKFTIVGAGIFLASYLQMCFWTLSAENQVKRIREEYLHAILRQDIGWHDTGKQAESLTTRLNSDTQLIYDGMADKVGLALSSFVTFIAGFIIGFTRGWKLSLVLLSCVPLIGACAALMTKFTVANASKGQDSYSRAGSIAEQAISSIRTIVAFGGQKRETASYIKELDAAFLNGKKRAIATGAGVGGFMLILFSTYGLAFWYGAQQVFGGHMTGGEVINVFFGMIIGAFALGNIGPNVAAFASAQGAAYQIFKTIDRVPTIDSANPGGAKPENVTGHIVVRDIDFHYPSRTDVPILKKMSIEVKPGQTVALVGHSGSGKSTIVGLVQRFYDPI
;
A
#
# COMPACT_ATOMS: atom_id res chain seq x y z
N MET A 1 41.20 -67.21 -33.66
CA MET A 1 40.64 -67.75 -34.92
C MET A 1 39.31 -67.05 -35.12
N THR A 2 39.37 -65.83 -35.67
CA THR A 2 39.02 -65.50 -37.08
C THR A 2 37.52 -65.51 -37.29
N ASP A 3 36.88 -64.33 -37.19
CA ASP A 3 36.54 -63.60 -38.41
C ASP A 3 36.33 -62.10 -38.13
N LYS A 4 37.05 -61.28 -38.90
CA LYS A 4 36.91 -59.83 -38.99
C LYS A 4 36.16 -59.57 -40.28
N MET A 5 35.05 -58.86 -40.22
CA MET A 5 34.43 -58.25 -41.40
C MET A 5 34.33 -56.73 -41.20
N GLU A 6 34.72 -56.06 -42.28
CA GLU A 6 34.98 -54.65 -42.47
C GLU A 6 33.77 -53.75 -42.20
N LEU A 7 34.05 -52.49 -41.88
CA LEU A 7 33.43 -51.37 -42.60
C LEU A 7 34.27 -50.10 -42.41
N GLY A 8 34.67 -49.55 -43.55
CA GLY A 8 35.56 -48.41 -43.69
C GLY A 8 34.93 -47.06 -43.37
N GLU A 9 35.83 -46.11 -43.16
CA GLU A 9 35.60 -44.70 -42.89
C GLU A 9 34.86 -43.97 -44.02
N LEU A 10 33.89 -43.12 -43.67
CA LEU A 10 33.58 -41.90 -44.40
C LEU A 10 33.29 -40.75 -43.42
N LYS A 11 34.01 -39.65 -43.64
CA LYS A 11 33.97 -38.35 -42.96
C LYS A 11 32.58 -37.71 -42.97
N GLY A 12 32.24 -36.98 -41.90
CA GLY A 12 31.12 -36.01 -41.92
C GLY A 12 30.81 -35.38 -40.56
N GLU A 13 31.26 -34.13 -40.40
CA GLU A 13 30.59 -33.01 -39.69
C GLU A 13 30.21 -33.06 -38.19
N SER A 14 30.87 -32.15 -37.46
CA SER A 14 30.35 -31.25 -36.42
C SER A 14 29.37 -31.76 -35.36
N SER A 15 29.82 -31.80 -34.10
CA SER A 15 28.93 -31.53 -32.96
C SER A 15 29.64 -30.63 -31.95
N ASN A 16 29.12 -29.41 -31.84
CA ASN A 16 29.46 -28.42 -30.82
C ASN A 16 29.01 -28.92 -29.44
N THR A 17 29.92 -28.80 -28.48
CA THR A 17 29.66 -28.97 -27.04
C THR A 17 28.87 -27.76 -26.54
N ILE A 18 27.56 -27.90 -26.32
CA ILE A 18 26.76 -26.91 -25.58
C ILE A 18 26.79 -27.29 -24.10
N ALA A 19 27.49 -26.49 -23.30
CA ALA A 19 27.43 -26.54 -21.85
C ALA A 19 26.03 -26.12 -21.37
N ALA A 20 25.47 -26.93 -20.48
CA ALA A 20 24.15 -26.74 -19.88
C ALA A 20 24.07 -25.41 -19.08
N VAL A 21 23.03 -24.64 -19.35
CA VAL A 21 22.61 -23.47 -18.56
C VAL A 21 21.76 -23.98 -17.37
N PRO A 22 22.07 -23.62 -16.11
CA PRO A 22 21.20 -23.99 -15.00
C PRO A 22 19.94 -23.11 -15.00
N SER A 23 18.80 -23.78 -14.81
CA SER A 23 17.45 -23.19 -14.70
C SER A 23 17.37 -22.14 -13.58
N PRO A 24 16.71 -20.98 -13.79
CA PRO A 24 16.48 -20.01 -12.72
C PRO A 24 15.41 -20.53 -11.76
N ALA A 25 15.78 -20.62 -10.49
CA ALA A 25 14.88 -20.86 -9.38
C ALA A 25 13.79 -19.79 -9.31
N VAL A 26 12.56 -20.26 -9.18
CA VAL A 26 11.32 -19.61 -8.70
C VAL A 26 11.53 -18.18 -8.17
N VAL A 27 11.17 -17.20 -9.00
CA VAL A 27 10.94 -15.81 -8.59
C VAL A 27 9.46 -15.70 -8.28
N ASP A 28 9.09 -15.79 -7.00
CA ASP A 28 7.76 -15.43 -6.52
C ASP A 28 7.83 -14.15 -5.69
N THR A 29 6.80 -13.32 -5.86
CA THR A 29 6.49 -12.04 -5.19
C THR A 29 7.17 -10.78 -5.73
N LEU A 30 6.81 -10.41 -6.97
CA LEU A 30 6.61 -9.00 -7.30
C LEU A 30 5.37 -8.50 -6.52
N PRO A 31 5.40 -7.31 -5.87
CA PRO A 31 4.15 -6.68 -5.45
C PRO A 31 3.31 -6.40 -6.69
N SER A 32 2.02 -6.70 -6.62
CA SER A 32 1.05 -6.44 -7.68
C SER A 32 1.14 -4.98 -8.14
N LYS A 33 0.88 -4.78 -9.44
CA LYS A 33 0.87 -3.51 -10.16
C LYS A 33 0.07 -2.37 -9.50
N GLU A 34 -0.73 -2.65 -8.46
CA GLU A 34 -1.58 -1.68 -7.78
C GLU A 34 -0.85 -0.82 -6.73
N ALA A 35 0.34 -1.23 -6.26
CA ALA A 35 1.10 -0.42 -5.31
C ALA A 35 1.92 0.72 -5.95
N ALA A 36 2.09 0.72 -7.28
CA ALA A 36 2.93 1.68 -8.00
C ALA A 36 2.21 3.00 -8.37
N ASP A 37 0.87 3.00 -8.43
CA ASP A 37 0.09 4.17 -8.86
C ASP A 37 -0.12 5.22 -7.75
N SER A 38 0.16 4.89 -6.49
CA SER A 38 0.00 5.83 -5.36
C SER A 38 1.10 6.89 -5.23
N THR A 39 2.10 6.90 -6.12
CA THR A 39 3.20 7.89 -6.12
C THR A 39 3.26 8.82 -7.33
N PHE A 40 2.31 8.70 -8.28
CA PHE A 40 2.27 9.58 -9.44
C PHE A 40 1.36 10.80 -9.17
N SER A 41 1.95 11.85 -8.62
CA SER A 41 1.40 13.21 -8.72
C SER A 41 2.22 14.00 -9.74
N THR A 42 1.52 14.49 -10.74
CA THR A 42 1.93 15.26 -11.92
C THR A 42 2.95 16.36 -11.64
N ALA A 43 4.01 16.39 -12.43
CA ALA A 43 4.79 17.58 -12.72
C ALA A 43 5.19 17.54 -14.21
N ASP A 44 4.22 17.81 -15.07
CA ASP A 44 4.50 18.34 -16.41
C ASP A 44 4.74 19.84 -16.23
N ASP A 45 5.97 20.29 -16.45
CA ASP A 45 6.21 21.64 -16.95
C ASP A 45 7.41 21.59 -17.89
N ALA A 46 7.15 22.02 -19.11
CA ALA A 46 8.09 22.01 -20.22
C ALA A 46 9.27 22.95 -19.94
N SER A 47 10.49 22.45 -20.17
CA SER A 47 11.68 23.30 -20.24
C SER A 47 12.13 23.46 -21.70
N GLU A 48 11.87 24.63 -22.27
CA GLU A 48 12.62 25.17 -23.40
C GLU A 48 14.06 25.52 -22.96
N VAL A 49 14.99 25.30 -23.88
CA VAL A 49 16.42 25.59 -23.76
C VAL A 49 16.68 27.04 -24.18
N ASP A 50 17.41 27.81 -23.37
CA ASP A 50 18.28 28.88 -23.90
C ASP A 50 19.50 29.13 -23.00
N ASP A 51 20.62 29.42 -23.67
CA ASP A 51 21.99 29.51 -23.20
C ASP A 51 22.33 30.87 -22.55
N GLY A 52 23.37 30.90 -21.69
CA GLY A 52 24.25 32.08 -21.59
C GLY A 52 24.57 32.68 -20.21
N LYS A 53 25.77 32.34 -19.71
CA LYS A 53 26.75 33.17 -18.95
C LYS A 53 26.33 33.97 -17.71
N GLY A 54 26.90 33.54 -16.56
CA GLY A 54 27.79 34.38 -15.74
C GLY A 54 27.18 35.23 -14.60
N GLY A 55 27.46 34.85 -13.34
CA GLY A 55 27.36 35.77 -12.20
C GLY A 55 27.08 35.12 -10.85
N LYS A 56 28.11 34.97 -10.00
CA LYS A 56 27.98 34.59 -8.58
C LYS A 56 27.10 35.59 -7.83
N LYS A 57 25.94 35.13 -7.32
CA LYS A 57 25.27 35.72 -6.15
C LYS A 57 24.77 34.61 -5.22
N LYS A 58 25.30 34.59 -4.00
CA LYS A 58 24.79 33.81 -2.87
C LYS A 58 23.33 34.21 -2.63
N ASN A 59 22.39 33.30 -2.84
CA ASN A 59 21.01 33.48 -2.39
C ASN A 59 20.63 32.34 -1.45
N LYS A 60 20.16 32.73 -0.25
CA LYS A 60 19.70 31.83 0.83
C LYS A 60 18.61 30.92 0.27
N LYS A 61 18.81 29.60 0.34
CA LYS A 61 17.75 28.59 0.14
C LYS A 61 16.64 28.84 1.18
N LYS A 62 15.56 29.51 0.77
CA LYS A 62 14.24 29.30 1.39
C LYS A 62 13.89 27.83 1.16
N LYS A 63 13.73 27.08 2.25
CA LYS A 63 13.10 25.75 2.23
C LYS A 63 11.70 25.92 1.63
N GLY A 64 11.46 25.39 0.45
CA GLY A 64 10.11 25.13 -0.04
C GLY A 64 9.44 24.18 0.93
N LYS A 65 8.48 24.72 1.70
CA LYS A 65 7.36 23.97 2.24
C LYS A 65 6.34 24.00 1.12
N ASP A 66 6.21 22.95 0.32
CA ASP A 66 5.07 22.75 -0.57
C ASP A 66 4.94 21.25 -0.83
N GLY A 67 4.35 20.55 0.14
CA GLY A 67 3.49 19.42 -0.17
C GLY A 67 2.11 19.90 0.26
N GLU A 68 1.17 20.00 -0.68
CA GLU A 68 -0.23 20.23 -0.32
C GLU A 68 -0.62 19.20 0.76
N PRO A 69 -1.39 19.59 1.80
CA PRO A 69 -1.83 18.62 2.79
C PRO A 69 -2.60 17.53 2.03
N VAL A 70 -2.10 16.30 2.08
CA VAL A 70 -2.84 15.13 1.61
C VAL A 70 -4.12 15.14 2.41
N ASN A 71 -5.21 15.58 1.78
CA ASN A 71 -6.50 15.63 2.43
C ASN A 71 -6.87 14.19 2.77
N ALA A 72 -6.92 13.89 4.05
CA ALA A 72 -7.17 12.57 4.59
C ALA A 72 -8.41 12.64 5.47
N VAL A 73 -9.25 11.62 5.42
CA VAL A 73 -10.44 11.54 6.28
C VAL A 73 -10.04 11.36 7.74
N GLY A 74 -10.88 11.83 8.66
CA GLY A 74 -10.65 11.59 10.09
C GLY A 74 -10.68 10.10 10.44
N TYR A 75 -10.04 9.72 11.57
CA TYR A 75 -10.03 8.32 12.03
C TYR A 75 -11.44 7.74 12.17
N PHE A 76 -12.34 8.47 12.82
CA PHE A 76 -13.73 8.03 13.02
C PHE A 76 -14.58 8.14 11.75
N GLU A 77 -14.21 9.04 10.84
CA GLU A 77 -14.91 9.22 9.57
C GLU A 77 -14.71 8.03 8.65
N LEU A 78 -13.55 7.36 8.73
CA LEU A 78 -13.29 6.11 8.02
C LEU A 78 -14.32 5.01 8.36
N TYR A 79 -14.84 5.01 9.60
CA TYR A 79 -15.84 4.07 10.09
C TYR A 79 -17.28 4.60 9.99
N ARG A 80 -17.56 5.64 9.17
CA ARG A 80 -18.90 6.26 9.08
C ARG A 80 -20.00 5.30 8.61
N PHE A 81 -19.65 4.23 7.90
CA PHE A 81 -20.60 3.23 7.38
C PHE A 81 -20.81 2.03 8.33
N ALA A 82 -20.28 2.09 9.55
CA ALA A 82 -20.51 1.09 10.59
C ALA A 82 -21.94 1.17 11.14
N THR A 83 -22.64 0.03 11.15
CA THR A 83 -23.93 -0.14 11.85
C THR A 83 -23.70 -0.60 13.29
N PRO A 84 -24.73 -0.60 14.16
CA PRO A 84 -24.59 -1.07 15.54
C PRO A 84 -24.00 -2.49 15.69
N LYS A 85 -24.22 -3.36 14.69
CA LYS A 85 -23.61 -4.71 14.67
C LYS A 85 -22.10 -4.66 14.45
N GLU A 86 -21.61 -3.80 13.56
CA GLU A 86 -20.17 -3.66 13.35
C GLU A 86 -19.48 -2.95 14.52
N TYR A 87 -20.15 -2.01 15.20
CA TYR A 87 -19.63 -1.47 16.46
C TYR A 87 -19.48 -2.54 17.55
N PHE A 88 -20.39 -3.51 17.61
CA PHE A 88 -20.25 -4.67 18.48
C PHE A 88 -19.04 -5.53 18.09
N TYR A 89 -18.86 -5.84 16.80
CA TYR A 89 -17.68 -6.58 16.31
C TYR A 89 -16.37 -5.86 16.64
N ILE A 90 -16.28 -4.56 16.38
CA ILE A 90 -15.09 -3.75 16.70
C ILE A 90 -14.80 -3.78 18.20
N SER A 91 -15.84 -3.67 19.04
CA SER A 91 -15.68 -3.70 20.51
C SER A 91 -15.12 -5.04 20.99
N VAL A 92 -15.65 -6.16 20.50
CA VAL A 92 -15.13 -7.50 20.81
C VAL A 92 -13.71 -7.67 20.28
N ALA A 93 -13.44 -7.17 19.07
CA ALA A 93 -12.13 -7.24 18.44
C ALA A 93 -11.06 -6.44 19.22
N ILE A 94 -11.40 -5.28 19.79
CA ILE A 94 -10.51 -4.50 20.66
C ILE A 94 -10.14 -5.29 21.91
N ILE A 95 -11.12 -5.90 22.59
CA ILE A 95 -10.88 -6.71 23.79
C ILE A 95 -10.01 -7.92 23.44
N ALA A 96 -10.31 -8.59 22.34
CA ALA A 96 -9.53 -9.73 21.84
C ALA A 96 -8.09 -9.32 21.48
N SER A 97 -7.90 -8.16 20.82
CA SER A 97 -6.58 -7.59 20.52
C SER A 97 -5.74 -7.32 21.76
N ILE A 98 -6.36 -6.83 22.84
CA ILE A 98 -5.69 -6.65 24.14
C ILE A 98 -5.28 -8.02 24.71
N GLY A 99 -6.18 -9.01 24.67
CA GLY A 99 -5.89 -10.37 25.11
C GLY A 99 -4.71 -11.01 24.36
N THR A 100 -4.69 -10.90 23.03
CA THR A 100 -3.59 -11.38 22.19
C THR A 100 -2.27 -10.67 22.52
N GLY A 101 -2.33 -9.36 22.78
CA GLY A 101 -1.14 -8.56 23.13
C GLY A 101 -0.54 -8.92 24.48
N ILE A 102 -1.37 -9.23 25.49
CA ILE A 102 -0.91 -9.69 26.82
C ILE A 102 -0.38 -11.13 26.75
N GLY A 103 -0.87 -11.94 25.82
CA GLY A 103 -0.52 -13.34 25.68
C GLY A 103 0.98 -13.60 25.54
N GLN A 104 1.67 -12.87 24.66
CA GLN A 104 3.09 -13.09 24.38
C GLN A 104 3.99 -12.81 25.60
N PRO A 105 3.85 -11.68 26.33
CA PRO A 105 4.57 -11.46 27.57
C PRO A 105 4.21 -12.44 28.70
N LEU A 106 2.97 -12.93 28.73
CA LEU A 106 2.55 -13.91 29.74
C LEU A 106 3.20 -15.28 29.53
N VAL A 107 3.41 -15.68 28.26
CA VAL A 107 4.22 -16.85 27.91
C VAL A 107 5.66 -16.69 28.38
N ALA A 108 6.25 -15.49 28.22
CA ALA A 108 7.60 -15.20 28.71
C ALA A 108 7.70 -15.38 30.23
N LEU A 109 6.73 -14.86 31.00
CA LEU A 109 6.66 -15.03 32.45
C LEU A 109 6.64 -16.50 32.88
N LEU A 110 5.78 -17.30 32.27
CA LEU A 110 5.68 -18.73 32.58
C LEU A 110 6.97 -19.47 32.25
N MET A 111 7.67 -19.06 31.19
CA MET A 111 8.94 -19.66 30.80
C MET A 111 10.03 -19.41 31.85
N GLY A 112 10.16 -18.19 32.38
CA GLY A 112 11.14 -17.92 33.42
C GLY A 112 10.78 -18.57 34.75
N ASP A 113 9.48 -18.70 35.08
CA ASP A 113 9.06 -19.40 36.30
C ASP A 113 9.42 -20.91 36.24
N ILE A 114 9.27 -21.57 35.07
CA ILE A 114 9.76 -22.94 34.85
C ILE A 114 11.29 -23.01 35.01
N MET A 115 12.03 -22.08 34.39
CA MET A 115 13.49 -22.10 34.44
C MET A 115 14.04 -21.84 35.84
N ALA A 116 13.35 -21.03 36.65
CA ALA A 116 13.67 -20.88 38.06
C ALA A 116 13.44 -22.20 38.83
N ALA A 117 12.31 -22.87 38.61
CA ALA A 117 11.99 -24.14 39.27
C ALA A 117 12.98 -25.26 38.90
N MET A 118 13.36 -25.37 37.62
CA MET A 118 14.37 -26.32 37.15
C MET A 118 15.76 -25.98 37.70
N GLY A 119 16.13 -24.70 37.73
CA GLY A 119 17.43 -24.24 38.22
C GLY A 119 17.67 -24.49 39.71
N GLN A 120 16.60 -24.58 40.52
CA GLN A 120 16.69 -24.87 41.95
C GLN A 120 16.62 -26.37 42.28
N GLY A 121 16.48 -27.25 41.27
CA GLY A 121 16.35 -28.70 41.49
C GLY A 121 15.04 -29.12 42.18
N LEU A 122 14.07 -28.21 42.30
CA LEU A 122 12.79 -28.38 43.01
C LEU A 122 11.67 -28.93 42.11
N ALA A 123 11.96 -29.25 40.85
CA ALA A 123 10.93 -29.68 39.91
C ALA A 123 10.52 -31.14 40.16
N SER A 124 9.49 -31.33 40.99
CA SER A 124 8.77 -32.60 41.06
C SER A 124 7.99 -32.80 39.75
N ALA A 125 7.71 -34.06 39.37
CA ALA A 125 6.93 -34.34 38.16
C ALA A 125 5.57 -33.62 38.15
N ASP A 126 4.94 -33.48 39.31
CA ASP A 126 3.66 -32.77 39.50
C ASP A 126 3.77 -31.26 39.25
N ASP A 127 4.88 -30.62 39.63
CA ASP A 127 5.10 -29.19 39.39
C ASP A 127 5.26 -28.90 37.89
N ILE A 128 5.99 -29.77 37.18
CA ILE A 128 6.18 -29.68 35.72
C ILE A 128 4.83 -29.83 35.01
N ILE A 129 4.02 -30.83 35.41
CA ILE A 129 2.66 -31.01 34.85
C ILE A 129 1.80 -29.76 35.11
N GLY A 130 1.88 -29.16 36.30
CA GLY A 130 1.19 -27.91 36.61
C GLY A 130 1.57 -26.76 35.68
N TYR A 131 2.85 -26.61 35.34
CA TYR A 131 3.31 -25.60 34.37
C TYR A 131 2.85 -25.92 32.94
N VAL A 132 2.90 -27.17 32.49
CA VAL A 132 2.42 -27.59 31.16
C VAL A 132 0.92 -27.29 31.00
N VAL A 133 0.12 -27.53 32.05
CA VAL A 133 -1.30 -27.19 32.05
C VAL A 133 -1.51 -25.68 31.92
N LYS A 134 -0.76 -24.86 32.68
CA LYS A 134 -0.80 -23.39 32.56
C LYS A 134 -0.44 -22.91 31.16
N PHE A 135 0.61 -23.45 30.56
CA PHE A 135 1.01 -23.14 29.17
C PHE A 135 -0.09 -23.50 28.17
N THR A 136 -0.74 -24.64 28.37
CA THR A 136 -1.82 -25.11 27.49
C THR A 136 -3.05 -24.21 27.60
N ILE A 137 -3.45 -23.82 28.82
CA ILE A 137 -4.58 -22.90 29.06
C ILE A 137 -4.30 -21.53 28.42
N VAL A 138 -3.08 -21.00 28.62
CA VAL A 138 -2.67 -19.72 28.03
C VAL A 138 -2.63 -19.82 26.50
N GLY A 139 -2.06 -20.88 25.96
CA GLY A 139 -2.02 -21.13 24.51
C GLY A 139 -3.41 -21.21 23.90
N ALA A 140 -4.35 -21.93 24.53
CA ALA A 140 -5.74 -22.00 24.10
C ALA A 140 -6.44 -20.63 24.19
N GLY A 141 -6.16 -19.85 25.24
CA GLY A 141 -6.66 -18.48 25.40
C GLY A 141 -6.15 -17.53 24.32
N ILE A 142 -4.85 -17.58 24.00
CA ILE A 142 -4.24 -16.78 22.92
C ILE A 142 -4.80 -17.20 21.56
N PHE A 143 -4.96 -18.50 21.32
CA PHE A 143 -5.57 -19.00 20.09
C PHE A 143 -6.99 -18.44 19.92
N LEU A 144 -7.84 -18.53 20.95
CA LEU A 144 -9.20 -17.99 20.89
C LEU A 144 -9.19 -16.47 20.72
N ALA A 145 -8.37 -15.74 21.46
CA ALA A 145 -8.27 -14.28 21.36
C ALA A 145 -7.80 -13.84 19.97
N SER A 146 -6.76 -14.47 19.43
CA SER A 146 -6.23 -14.16 18.10
C SER A 146 -7.23 -14.48 16.98
N TYR A 147 -7.96 -15.60 17.11
CA TYR A 147 -9.02 -15.96 16.18
C TYR A 147 -10.17 -14.95 16.21
N LEU A 148 -10.69 -14.62 17.40
CA LEU A 148 -11.76 -13.64 17.55
C LEU A 148 -11.33 -12.25 17.05
N GLN A 149 -10.11 -11.83 17.38
CA GLN A 149 -9.51 -10.59 16.88
C GLN A 149 -9.54 -10.56 15.34
N MET A 150 -8.96 -11.56 14.68
CA MET A 150 -8.86 -11.58 13.22
C MET A 150 -10.24 -11.64 12.58
N CYS A 151 -11.12 -12.53 13.06
CA CYS A 151 -12.45 -12.69 12.50
C CYS A 151 -13.30 -11.42 12.62
N PHE A 152 -13.38 -10.79 13.80
CA PHE A 152 -14.25 -9.63 13.98
C PHE A 152 -13.73 -8.37 13.29
N TRP A 153 -12.40 -8.15 13.24
CA TRP A 153 -11.83 -7.07 12.45
C TRP A 153 -12.11 -7.25 10.95
N THR A 154 -11.84 -8.43 10.39
CA THR A 154 -12.08 -8.72 8.97
C THR A 154 -13.57 -8.66 8.62
N LEU A 155 -14.46 -9.25 9.42
CA LEU A 155 -15.91 -9.20 9.17
C LEU A 155 -16.46 -7.77 9.23
N SER A 156 -15.96 -6.94 10.15
CA SER A 156 -16.34 -5.53 10.23
C SER A 156 -15.89 -4.75 9.00
N ALA A 157 -14.64 -4.95 8.56
CA ALA A 157 -14.08 -4.29 7.38
C ALA A 157 -14.80 -4.71 6.09
N GLU A 158 -15.00 -6.02 5.85
CA GLU A 158 -15.69 -6.52 4.65
C GLU A 158 -17.11 -5.94 4.50
N ASN A 159 -17.89 -5.95 5.59
CA ASN A 159 -19.26 -5.44 5.55
C ASN A 159 -19.30 -3.93 5.28
N GLN A 160 -18.37 -3.15 5.84
CA GLN A 160 -18.29 -1.72 5.59
C GLN A 160 -17.80 -1.40 4.18
N VAL A 161 -16.77 -2.08 3.70
CA VAL A 161 -16.21 -1.89 2.36
C VAL A 161 -17.23 -2.28 1.28
N LYS A 162 -18.01 -3.34 1.51
CA LYS A 162 -19.15 -3.69 0.65
C LYS A 162 -20.13 -2.51 0.51
N ARG A 163 -20.56 -1.90 1.63
CA ARG A 163 -21.46 -0.74 1.61
C ARG A 163 -20.82 0.47 0.95
N ILE A 164 -19.54 0.72 1.20
CA ILE A 164 -18.78 1.79 0.54
C ILE A 164 -18.78 1.59 -0.98
N ARG A 165 -18.56 0.36 -1.47
CA ARG A 165 -18.62 0.04 -2.91
C ARG A 165 -20.01 0.27 -3.49
N GLU A 166 -21.06 -0.18 -2.80
CA GLU A 166 -22.45 0.03 -3.22
C GLU A 166 -22.80 1.53 -3.32
N GLU A 167 -22.51 2.30 -2.27
CA GLU A 167 -22.77 3.74 -2.20
C GLU A 167 -21.91 4.53 -3.19
N TYR A 168 -20.64 4.16 -3.37
CA TYR A 168 -19.76 4.80 -4.34
C TYR A 168 -20.23 4.56 -5.77
N LEU A 169 -20.63 3.34 -6.11
CA LEU A 169 -21.19 3.03 -7.43
C LEU A 169 -22.50 3.80 -7.65
N HIS A 170 -23.39 3.82 -6.66
CA HIS A 170 -24.64 4.58 -6.74
C HIS A 170 -24.37 6.09 -6.92
N ALA A 171 -23.40 6.64 -6.18
CA ALA A 171 -23.01 8.03 -6.30
C ALA A 171 -22.41 8.37 -7.68
N ILE A 172 -21.58 7.49 -8.26
CA ILE A 172 -21.04 7.65 -9.61
C ILE A 172 -22.17 7.71 -10.65
N LEU A 173 -23.13 6.78 -10.56
CA LEU A 173 -24.26 6.71 -11.49
C LEU A 173 -25.23 7.88 -11.36
N ARG A 174 -25.28 8.53 -10.20
CA ARG A 174 -26.09 9.73 -9.94
C ARG A 174 -25.45 11.01 -10.49
N GLN A 175 -24.13 11.04 -10.75
CA GLN A 175 -23.46 12.26 -11.20
C GLN A 175 -23.92 12.73 -12.59
N ASP A 176 -23.87 14.04 -12.80
CA ASP A 176 -24.16 14.69 -14.09
C ASP A 176 -23.12 14.34 -15.16
N ILE A 177 -23.51 14.40 -16.44
CA ILE A 177 -22.62 14.03 -17.55
C ILE A 177 -21.43 14.99 -17.67
N GLY A 178 -21.58 16.27 -17.28
CA GLY A 178 -20.47 17.22 -17.23
C GLY A 178 -19.33 16.77 -16.31
N TRP A 179 -19.65 16.12 -15.21
CA TRP A 179 -18.66 15.51 -14.32
C TRP A 179 -17.91 14.35 -14.99
N HIS A 180 -18.61 13.47 -15.71
CA HIS A 180 -18.00 12.36 -16.44
C HIS A 180 -17.13 12.83 -17.62
N ASP A 181 -17.49 13.92 -18.28
CA ASP A 181 -16.72 14.52 -19.38
C ASP A 181 -15.43 15.19 -18.91
N THR A 182 -15.32 15.51 -17.62
CA THR A 182 -14.11 16.10 -17.05
C THR A 182 -13.08 14.98 -16.86
N GLY A 183 -12.36 14.68 -17.94
CA GLY A 183 -11.54 13.48 -18.14
C GLY A 183 -10.49 13.11 -17.08
N LYS A 184 -10.20 13.99 -16.10
CA LYS A 184 -9.33 13.65 -14.96
C LYS A 184 -9.96 12.64 -13.99
N GLN A 185 -11.27 12.39 -14.07
CA GLN A 185 -11.99 11.55 -13.11
C GLN A 185 -12.39 10.19 -13.71
N ALA A 186 -12.89 10.15 -14.94
CA ALA A 186 -13.47 8.96 -15.59
C ALA A 186 -12.51 7.75 -15.72
N GLU A 187 -11.27 7.96 -16.22
CA GLU A 187 -10.28 6.87 -16.35
C GLU A 187 -9.86 6.28 -14.99
N SER A 188 -10.03 7.03 -13.90
CA SER A 188 -9.67 6.57 -12.56
C SER A 188 -10.81 5.89 -11.80
N LEU A 189 -12.07 5.91 -12.27
CA LEU A 189 -13.20 5.48 -11.45
C LEU A 189 -13.18 3.98 -11.15
N THR A 190 -12.84 3.15 -12.14
CA THR A 190 -12.73 1.70 -11.97
C THR A 190 -11.55 1.33 -11.07
N THR A 191 -10.41 2.02 -11.24
CA THR A 191 -9.22 1.84 -10.38
C THR A 191 -9.52 2.25 -8.95
N ARG A 192 -10.23 3.37 -8.73
CA ARG A 192 -10.69 3.77 -7.39
C ARG A 192 -11.67 2.77 -6.80
N LEU A 193 -12.63 2.28 -7.59
CA LEU A 193 -13.59 1.29 -7.13
C LEU A 193 -12.93 -0.01 -6.68
N ASN A 194 -11.87 -0.46 -7.36
CA ASN A 194 -11.17 -1.70 -7.01
C ASN A 194 -10.02 -1.46 -6.02
N SER A 195 -9.00 -0.71 -6.42
CA SER A 195 -7.74 -0.55 -5.70
C SER A 195 -7.87 0.36 -4.48
N ASP A 196 -8.55 1.52 -4.58
CA ASP A 196 -8.70 2.41 -3.41
C ASP A 196 -9.63 1.80 -2.36
N THR A 197 -10.70 1.10 -2.75
CA THR A 197 -11.54 0.38 -1.78
C THR A 197 -10.80 -0.79 -1.14
N GLN A 198 -9.88 -1.43 -1.88
CA GLN A 198 -9.01 -2.46 -1.32
C GLN A 198 -8.02 -1.87 -0.30
N LEU A 199 -7.45 -0.70 -0.57
CA LEU A 199 -6.61 0.01 0.40
C LEU A 199 -7.38 0.37 1.67
N ILE A 200 -8.64 0.79 1.54
CA ILE A 200 -9.53 1.02 2.70
C ILE A 200 -9.73 -0.27 3.50
N TYR A 201 -10.02 -1.38 2.81
CA TYR A 201 -10.14 -2.70 3.45
C TYR A 201 -8.86 -3.08 4.21
N ASP A 202 -7.70 -3.00 3.56
CA ASP A 202 -6.41 -3.39 4.14
C ASP A 202 -6.10 -2.57 5.40
N GLY A 203 -6.43 -1.27 5.42
CA GLY A 203 -6.25 -0.43 6.60
C GLY A 203 -7.25 -0.68 7.72
N MET A 204 -8.52 -0.95 7.40
CA MET A 204 -9.61 -1.14 8.38
C MET A 204 -9.70 -2.56 8.96
N ALA A 205 -9.16 -3.55 8.25
CA ALA A 205 -9.22 -4.95 8.66
C ALA A 205 -8.25 -5.25 9.82
N ASP A 206 -7.24 -6.09 9.61
CA ASP A 206 -6.42 -6.63 10.68
C ASP A 206 -5.39 -5.62 11.23
N LYS A 207 -5.02 -4.59 10.46
CA LYS A 207 -3.91 -3.67 10.79
C LYS A 207 -4.14 -2.86 12.06
N VAL A 208 -5.37 -2.36 12.28
CA VAL A 208 -5.70 -1.64 13.53
C VAL A 208 -5.59 -2.58 14.73
N GLY A 209 -6.11 -3.79 14.60
CA GLY A 209 -6.00 -4.82 15.63
C GLY A 209 -4.54 -5.19 15.93
N LEU A 210 -3.73 -5.39 14.90
CA LEU A 210 -2.31 -5.72 15.03
C LEU A 210 -1.49 -4.57 15.64
N ALA A 211 -1.79 -3.32 15.29
CA ALA A 211 -1.17 -2.14 15.91
C ALA A 211 -1.51 -2.07 17.40
N LEU A 212 -2.78 -2.28 17.76
CA LEU A 212 -3.24 -2.30 19.15
C LEU A 212 -2.60 -3.45 19.94
N SER A 213 -2.62 -4.67 19.42
CA SER A 213 -1.96 -5.82 20.06
C SER A 213 -0.47 -5.57 20.26
N SER A 214 0.20 -5.00 19.26
CA SER A 214 1.64 -4.67 19.34
C SER A 214 1.92 -3.59 20.40
N PHE A 215 1.06 -2.59 20.50
CA PHE A 215 1.15 -1.57 21.55
C PHE A 215 0.95 -2.17 22.95
N VAL A 216 -0.04 -3.04 23.12
CA VAL A 216 -0.29 -3.74 24.39
C VAL A 216 0.89 -4.65 24.75
N THR A 217 1.42 -5.41 23.78
CA THR A 217 2.61 -6.26 23.97
C THR A 217 3.82 -5.45 24.41
N PHE A 218 4.04 -4.27 23.81
CA PHE A 218 5.10 -3.35 24.20
C PHE A 218 4.97 -2.93 25.66
N ILE A 219 3.78 -2.44 26.06
CA ILE A 219 3.54 -1.99 27.43
C ILE A 219 3.66 -3.16 28.43
N ALA A 220 3.03 -4.29 28.16
CA ALA A 220 3.05 -5.46 29.03
C ALA A 220 4.46 -6.06 29.18
N GLY A 221 5.22 -6.15 28.08
CA GLY A 221 6.61 -6.63 28.10
C GLY A 221 7.53 -5.75 28.94
N PHE A 222 7.37 -4.43 28.86
CA PHE A 222 8.14 -3.48 29.67
C PHE A 222 7.74 -3.53 31.14
N ILE A 223 6.44 -3.60 31.46
CA ILE A 223 5.96 -3.76 32.84
C ILE A 223 6.57 -5.03 33.47
N ILE A 224 6.57 -6.14 32.73
CA ILE A 224 7.16 -7.41 33.19
C ILE A 224 8.68 -7.27 33.41
N GLY A 225 9.38 -6.60 32.50
CA GLY A 225 10.81 -6.33 32.66
C GLY A 225 11.10 -5.53 33.94
N PHE A 226 10.47 -4.37 34.09
CA PHE A 226 10.72 -3.49 35.23
C PHE A 226 10.31 -4.09 36.58
N THR A 227 9.27 -4.92 36.62
CA THR A 227 8.82 -5.58 37.86
C THR A 227 9.73 -6.73 38.30
N ARG A 228 10.24 -7.55 37.37
CA ARG A 228 11.12 -8.69 37.70
C ARG A 228 12.57 -8.29 37.91
N GLY A 229 13.06 -7.26 37.21
CA GLY A 229 14.45 -6.85 37.32
C GLY A 229 14.73 -5.49 36.71
N TRP A 230 14.55 -4.42 37.50
CA TRP A 230 14.73 -3.05 37.02
C TRP A 230 16.17 -2.73 36.56
N LYS A 231 17.20 -3.29 37.22
CA LYS A 231 18.62 -3.06 36.84
C LYS A 231 18.93 -3.60 35.44
N LEU A 232 18.57 -4.85 35.17
CA LEU A 232 18.76 -5.47 33.85
C LEU A 232 17.87 -4.80 32.78
N SER A 233 16.65 -4.41 33.16
CA SER A 233 15.74 -3.67 32.26
C SER A 233 16.30 -2.33 31.82
N LEU A 234 16.98 -1.59 32.69
CA LEU A 234 17.65 -0.32 32.32
C LEU A 234 18.79 -0.53 31.32
N VAL A 235 19.58 -1.61 31.49
CA VAL A 235 20.63 -1.98 30.53
C VAL A 235 20.00 -2.28 29.17
N LEU A 236 18.97 -3.12 29.12
CA LEU A 236 18.25 -3.44 27.88
C LEU A 236 17.58 -2.22 27.25
N LEU A 237 17.00 -1.34 28.07
CA LEU A 237 16.38 -0.09 27.62
C LEU A 237 17.41 0.79 26.90
N SER A 238 18.66 0.85 27.37
CA SER A 238 19.71 1.62 26.70
C SER A 238 20.05 1.08 25.29
N CYS A 239 19.81 -0.21 25.05
CA CYS A 239 20.02 -0.84 23.74
C CYS A 239 18.84 -0.60 22.77
N VAL A 240 17.63 -0.32 23.27
CA VAL A 240 16.44 -0.11 22.41
C VAL A 240 16.61 1.09 21.44
N PRO A 241 17.05 2.29 21.87
CA PRO A 241 17.33 3.39 20.96
C PRO A 241 18.41 3.06 19.93
N LEU A 242 19.41 2.26 20.30
CA LEU A 242 20.49 1.86 19.39
C LEU A 242 19.94 0.94 18.28
N ILE A 243 19.15 -0.06 18.64
CA ILE A 243 18.47 -0.96 17.69
C ILE A 243 17.53 -0.14 16.78
N GLY A 244 16.74 0.76 17.36
CA GLY A 244 15.83 1.63 16.62
C GLY A 244 16.56 2.57 15.65
N ALA A 245 17.68 3.17 16.05
CA ALA A 245 18.49 4.02 15.18
C ALA A 245 19.07 3.23 14.00
N CYS A 246 19.55 2.02 14.23
CA CYS A 246 20.06 1.16 13.17
C CYS A 246 18.95 0.72 12.20
N ALA A 247 17.77 0.36 12.70
CA ALA A 247 16.61 0.04 11.87
C ALA A 247 16.15 1.24 11.03
N ALA A 248 16.13 2.45 11.61
CA ALA A 248 15.79 3.68 10.91
C ALA A 248 16.81 4.03 9.82
N LEU A 249 18.11 3.91 10.12
CA LEU A 249 19.18 4.11 9.15
C LEU A 249 19.07 3.10 8.00
N MET A 250 18.89 1.81 8.32
CA MET A 250 18.67 0.75 7.32
C MET A 250 17.50 1.11 6.40
N THR A 251 16.34 1.44 6.98
CA THR A 251 15.13 1.82 6.22
C THR A 251 15.42 3.01 5.31
N LYS A 252 16.07 4.06 5.82
CA LYS A 252 16.43 5.25 5.05
C LYS A 252 17.36 4.92 3.88
N PHE A 253 18.39 4.10 4.11
CA PHE A 253 19.31 3.68 3.05
C PHE A 253 18.64 2.80 2.01
N THR A 254 17.79 1.87 2.42
CA THR A 254 17.04 0.99 1.51
C THR A 254 16.08 1.79 0.64
N VAL A 255 15.30 2.72 1.21
CA VAL A 255 14.35 3.56 0.47
C VAL A 255 15.08 4.51 -0.50
N ALA A 256 16.14 5.19 -0.04
CA ALA A 256 16.90 6.12 -0.88
C ALA A 256 17.57 5.42 -2.07
N ASN A 257 18.01 4.17 -1.90
CA ASN A 257 18.61 3.38 -2.98
C ASN A 257 17.56 2.68 -3.86
N ALA A 258 16.34 2.46 -3.37
CA ALA A 258 15.25 1.91 -4.18
C ALA A 258 14.82 2.88 -5.30
N SER A 259 14.65 4.17 -4.97
CA SER A 259 14.25 5.20 -5.94
C SER A 259 15.21 5.32 -7.14
N LYS A 260 16.53 5.31 -6.89
CA LYS A 260 17.53 5.40 -7.97
C LYS A 260 17.54 4.19 -8.91
N GLY A 261 17.21 3.00 -8.40
CA GLY A 261 17.09 1.80 -9.21
C GLY A 261 15.83 1.84 -10.07
N GLN A 262 14.74 2.38 -9.52
CA GLN A 262 13.45 2.51 -10.20
C GLN A 262 13.53 3.45 -11.40
N ASP A 263 14.25 4.57 -11.31
CA ASP A 263 14.41 5.51 -12.43
C ASP A 263 15.07 4.86 -13.67
N SER A 264 16.14 4.08 -13.46
CA SER A 264 16.78 3.33 -14.54
C SER A 264 15.85 2.28 -15.14
N TYR A 265 15.05 1.61 -14.31
CA TYR A 265 14.06 0.63 -14.75
C TYR A 265 12.92 1.29 -15.54
N SER A 266 12.48 2.48 -15.13
CA SER A 266 11.47 3.27 -15.82
C SER A 266 11.95 3.66 -17.21
N ARG A 267 13.20 4.14 -17.35
CA ARG A 267 13.78 4.46 -18.67
C ARG A 267 13.87 3.24 -19.57
N ALA A 268 14.33 2.10 -19.05
CA ALA A 268 14.34 0.84 -19.80
C ALA A 268 12.92 0.43 -20.23
N GLY A 269 11.94 0.59 -19.34
CA GLY A 269 10.51 0.37 -19.61
C GLY A 269 10.00 1.25 -20.75
N SER A 270 10.30 2.55 -20.73
CA SER A 270 9.91 3.48 -21.80
C SER A 270 10.51 3.11 -23.16
N ILE A 271 11.77 2.68 -23.21
CA ILE A 271 12.40 2.19 -24.44
C ILE A 271 11.67 0.95 -24.97
N ALA A 272 11.37 -0.01 -24.10
CA ALA A 272 10.64 -1.21 -24.47
C ALA A 272 9.22 -0.89 -24.97
N GLU A 273 8.51 0.01 -24.28
CA GLU A 273 7.16 0.45 -24.64
C GLU A 273 7.14 1.17 -25.99
N GLN A 274 8.09 2.07 -26.23
CA GLN A 274 8.24 2.75 -27.52
C GLN A 274 8.58 1.75 -28.65
N ALA A 275 9.44 0.77 -28.36
CA ALA A 275 9.81 -0.23 -29.35
C ALA A 275 8.65 -1.18 -29.70
N ILE A 276 7.88 -1.62 -28.71
CA ILE A 276 6.73 -2.50 -28.92
C ILE A 276 5.59 -1.76 -29.62
N SER A 277 5.28 -0.53 -29.21
CA SER A 277 4.25 0.29 -29.86
C SER A 277 4.57 0.61 -31.33
N SER A 278 5.85 0.79 -31.66
CA SER A 278 6.32 1.13 -33.01
C SER A 278 6.99 -0.05 -33.74
N ILE A 279 6.58 -1.29 -33.43
CA ILE A 279 7.24 -2.51 -33.93
C ILE A 279 7.30 -2.59 -35.46
N ARG A 280 6.24 -2.12 -36.16
CA ARG A 280 6.21 -2.12 -37.63
C ARG A 280 7.33 -1.26 -38.22
N THR A 281 7.59 -0.10 -37.63
CA THR A 281 8.66 0.80 -38.04
C THR A 281 10.03 0.17 -37.79
N ILE A 282 10.24 -0.40 -36.61
CA ILE A 282 11.53 -1.02 -36.26
C ILE A 282 11.84 -2.20 -37.19
N VAL A 283 10.84 -3.02 -37.51
CA VAL A 283 11.01 -4.14 -38.44
C VAL A 283 11.29 -3.65 -39.86
N ALA A 284 10.56 -2.62 -40.34
CA ALA A 284 10.74 -2.07 -41.67
C ALA A 284 12.15 -1.48 -41.90
N PHE A 285 12.76 -0.91 -40.86
CA PHE A 285 14.11 -0.33 -40.92
C PHE A 285 15.22 -1.25 -40.38
N GLY A 286 14.91 -2.49 -39.98
CA GLY A 286 15.90 -3.43 -39.43
C GLY A 286 16.55 -2.97 -38.11
N GLY A 287 15.83 -2.18 -37.30
CA GLY A 287 16.35 -1.51 -36.10
C GLY A 287 16.44 -2.37 -34.84
N GLN A 288 16.12 -3.67 -34.90
CA GLN A 288 15.96 -4.52 -33.70
C GLN A 288 17.23 -4.56 -32.84
N LYS A 289 18.41 -4.67 -33.47
CA LYS A 289 19.70 -4.69 -32.77
C LYS A 289 19.99 -3.37 -32.05
N ARG A 290 19.61 -2.23 -32.65
CA ARG A 290 19.80 -0.90 -32.07
C ARG A 290 18.96 -0.72 -30.82
N GLU A 291 17.67 -1.03 -30.90
CA GLU A 291 16.76 -0.88 -29.77
C GLU A 291 17.09 -1.87 -28.63
N THR A 292 17.48 -3.10 -28.97
CA THR A 292 17.98 -4.07 -27.99
C THR A 292 19.24 -3.56 -27.26
N ALA A 293 20.18 -2.96 -27.99
CA ALA A 293 21.40 -2.40 -27.39
C ALA A 293 21.09 -1.22 -26.46
N SER A 294 20.17 -0.32 -26.86
CA SER A 294 19.68 0.77 -26.02
C SER A 294 19.01 0.25 -24.74
N TYR A 295 18.19 -0.80 -24.84
CA TYR A 295 17.55 -1.44 -23.70
C TYR A 295 18.57 -2.08 -22.73
N ILE A 296 19.54 -2.83 -23.25
CA ILE A 296 20.60 -3.46 -22.45
C ILE A 296 21.43 -2.39 -21.71
N LYS A 297 21.74 -1.26 -22.36
CA LYS A 297 22.50 -0.16 -21.73
C LYS A 297 21.80 0.39 -20.47
N GLU A 298 20.49 0.61 -20.51
CA GLU A 298 19.74 1.06 -19.34
C GLU A 298 19.62 -0.05 -18.29
N LEU A 299 19.51 -1.32 -18.71
CA LEU A 299 19.54 -2.47 -17.79
C LEU A 299 20.88 -2.61 -17.07
N ASP A 300 22.01 -2.41 -17.73
CA ASP A 300 23.33 -2.46 -17.10
C ASP A 300 23.49 -1.36 -16.03
N ALA A 301 22.96 -0.16 -16.32
CA ALA A 301 22.90 0.92 -15.33
C ALA A 301 22.01 0.54 -14.14
N ALA A 302 20.84 -0.07 -14.40
CA ALA A 302 19.95 -0.59 -13.36
C ALA A 302 20.63 -1.69 -12.54
N PHE A 303 21.38 -2.60 -13.17
CA PHE A 303 22.12 -3.68 -12.51
C PHE A 303 23.21 -3.14 -11.58
N LEU A 304 23.99 -2.15 -12.01
CA LEU A 304 25.01 -1.51 -11.17
C LEU A 304 24.40 -0.82 -9.94
N ASN A 305 23.27 -0.15 -10.10
CA ASN A 305 22.51 0.45 -9.00
C ASN A 305 21.92 -0.62 -8.08
N GLY A 306 21.38 -1.70 -8.65
CA GLY A 306 20.89 -2.87 -7.92
C GLY A 306 21.98 -3.54 -7.09
N LYS A 307 23.19 -3.70 -7.63
CA LYS A 307 24.35 -4.24 -6.91
C LYS A 307 24.73 -3.37 -5.72
N LYS A 308 24.80 -2.04 -5.91
CA LYS A 308 25.07 -1.09 -4.81
C LYS A 308 23.98 -1.16 -3.74
N ARG A 309 22.71 -1.22 -4.14
CA ARG A 309 21.57 -1.39 -3.23
C ARG A 309 21.65 -2.70 -2.45
N ALA A 310 21.98 -3.81 -3.11
CA ALA A 310 22.09 -5.12 -2.49
C ALA A 310 23.19 -5.12 -1.43
N ILE A 311 24.37 -4.58 -1.73
CA ILE A 311 25.48 -4.47 -0.76
C ILE A 311 25.08 -3.56 0.41
N ALA A 312 24.49 -2.39 0.16
CA ALA A 312 24.06 -1.47 1.21
C ALA A 312 22.97 -2.09 2.11
N THR A 313 22.00 -2.80 1.52
CA THR A 313 20.93 -3.47 2.26
C THR A 313 21.48 -4.64 3.05
N GLY A 314 22.35 -5.46 2.46
CA GLY A 314 23.01 -6.58 3.14
C GLY A 314 23.88 -6.12 4.32
N ALA A 315 24.66 -5.05 4.15
CA ALA A 315 25.42 -4.44 5.23
C ALA A 315 24.51 -3.87 6.34
N GLY A 316 23.38 -3.27 5.97
CA GLY A 316 22.37 -2.78 6.93
C GLY A 316 21.75 -3.91 7.76
N VAL A 317 21.29 -4.99 7.11
CA VAL A 317 20.73 -6.17 7.79
C VAL A 317 21.79 -6.83 8.66
N GLY A 318 23.02 -7.01 8.16
CA GLY A 318 24.12 -7.58 8.92
C GLY A 318 24.49 -6.75 10.15
N GLY A 319 24.55 -5.42 10.01
CA GLY A 319 24.80 -4.50 11.13
C GLY A 319 23.68 -4.54 12.17
N PHE A 320 22.42 -4.60 11.74
CA PHE A 320 21.28 -4.76 12.64
C PHE A 320 21.34 -6.08 13.44
N MET A 321 21.59 -7.20 12.75
CA MET A 321 21.72 -8.51 13.39
C MET A 321 22.91 -8.57 14.36
N LEU A 322 24.05 -7.96 14.01
CA LEU A 322 25.22 -7.88 14.88
C LEU A 322 24.90 -7.17 16.20
N ILE A 323 24.21 -6.02 16.14
CA ILE A 323 23.81 -5.25 17.32
C ILE A 323 22.77 -6.01 18.15
N LEU A 324 21.83 -6.70 17.49
CA LEU A 324 20.84 -7.53 18.17
C LEU A 324 21.52 -8.65 18.98
N PHE A 325 22.40 -9.44 18.36
CA PHE A 325 23.10 -10.52 19.07
C PHE A 325 24.09 -10.00 20.12
N SER A 326 24.71 -8.84 19.89
CA SER A 326 25.56 -8.18 20.89
C SER A 326 24.76 -7.72 22.10
N THR A 327 23.53 -7.23 21.89
CA THR A 327 22.57 -6.91 22.97
C THR A 327 22.22 -8.17 23.76
N TYR A 328 22.05 -9.31 23.10
CA TYR A 328 21.79 -10.58 23.79
C TYR A 328 22.98 -11.00 24.65
N GLY A 329 24.19 -10.93 24.10
CA GLY A 329 25.43 -11.20 24.84
C GLY A 329 25.57 -10.31 26.08
N LEU A 330 25.33 -9.00 25.93
CA LEU A 330 25.38 -8.04 27.04
C LEU A 330 24.31 -8.36 28.11
N ALA A 331 23.09 -8.68 27.69
CA ALA A 331 21.98 -9.00 28.58
C ALA A 331 22.27 -10.25 29.42
N PHE A 332 22.78 -11.32 28.80
CA PHE A 332 23.14 -12.54 29.52
C PHE A 332 24.39 -12.38 30.36
N TRP A 333 25.39 -11.62 29.91
CA TRP A 333 26.60 -11.35 30.71
C TRP A 333 26.27 -10.57 31.99
N TYR A 334 25.54 -9.46 31.87
CA TYR A 334 25.11 -8.68 33.03
C TYR A 334 24.09 -9.44 33.89
N GLY A 335 23.16 -10.16 33.25
CA GLY A 335 22.21 -11.04 33.93
C GLY A 335 22.90 -12.12 34.76
N ALA A 336 23.92 -12.79 34.21
CA ALA A 336 24.71 -13.78 34.92
C ALA A 336 25.43 -13.17 36.13
N GLN A 337 26.00 -11.97 35.99
CA GLN A 337 26.65 -11.27 37.09
C GLN A 337 25.67 -10.93 38.23
N GLN A 338 24.43 -10.57 37.89
CA GLN A 338 23.35 -10.33 38.85
C GLN A 338 22.87 -11.61 39.56
N VAL A 339 22.90 -12.74 38.86
CA VAL A 339 22.61 -14.07 39.44
C VAL A 339 23.73 -14.50 40.39
N PHE A 340 25.00 -14.34 40.00
CA PHE A 340 26.14 -14.63 40.88
C PHE A 340 26.17 -13.73 42.12
N GLY A 341 25.72 -12.48 41.99
CA GLY A 341 25.56 -11.56 43.13
C GLY A 341 24.36 -11.86 44.03
N GLY A 342 23.56 -12.90 43.74
CA GLY A 342 22.37 -13.26 44.52
C GLY A 342 21.23 -12.24 44.44
N HIS A 343 21.28 -11.29 43.49
CA HIS A 343 20.28 -10.24 43.34
C HIS A 343 19.10 -10.64 42.46
N MET A 344 19.26 -11.65 41.61
CA MET A 344 18.24 -12.16 40.69
C MET A 344 18.38 -13.68 40.54
N THR A 345 17.30 -14.34 40.18
CA THR A 345 17.28 -15.75 39.76
C THR A 345 17.46 -15.86 38.24
N GLY A 346 17.93 -17.02 37.76
CA GLY A 346 18.05 -17.27 36.31
C GLY A 346 16.70 -17.13 35.57
N GLY A 347 15.59 -17.50 36.22
CA GLY A 347 14.25 -17.31 35.67
C GLY A 347 13.84 -15.85 35.53
N GLU A 348 14.19 -15.00 36.49
CA GLU A 348 13.92 -13.55 36.41
C GLU A 348 14.72 -12.89 35.29
N VAL A 349 15.98 -13.30 35.07
CA VAL A 349 16.78 -12.80 33.94
C VAL A 349 16.10 -13.12 32.62
N ILE A 350 15.55 -14.33 32.48
CA ILE A 350 14.87 -14.80 31.26
C ILE A 350 13.54 -14.06 31.05
N ASN A 351 12.78 -13.83 32.13
CA ASN A 351 11.55 -13.03 32.09
C ASN A 351 11.82 -11.61 31.62
N VAL A 352 12.85 -10.95 32.17
CA VAL A 352 13.24 -9.59 31.76
C VAL A 352 13.72 -9.57 30.31
N PHE A 353 14.55 -10.52 29.92
CA PHE A 353 15.10 -10.62 28.57
C PHE A 353 14.00 -10.78 27.51
N PHE A 354 13.17 -11.83 27.61
CA PHE A 354 12.11 -12.07 26.64
C PHE A 354 11.02 -11.01 26.71
N GLY A 355 10.63 -10.56 27.89
CA GLY A 355 9.62 -9.50 28.05
C GLY A 355 10.02 -8.19 27.35
N MET A 356 11.25 -7.72 27.59
CA MET A 356 11.75 -6.47 26.98
C MET A 356 11.98 -6.60 25.48
N ILE A 357 12.51 -7.73 25.01
CA ILE A 357 12.79 -7.95 23.58
C ILE A 357 11.50 -8.11 22.78
N ILE A 358 10.57 -8.95 23.24
CA ILE A 358 9.26 -9.12 22.61
C ILE A 358 8.53 -7.76 22.55
N GLY A 359 8.59 -6.99 23.64
CA GLY A 359 8.03 -5.64 23.68
C GLY A 359 8.69 -4.69 22.68
N ALA A 360 10.02 -4.70 22.57
CA ALA A 360 10.76 -3.86 21.62
C ALA A 360 10.47 -4.22 20.15
N PHE A 361 10.38 -5.51 19.81
CA PHE A 361 9.97 -5.97 18.48
C PHE A 361 8.52 -5.58 18.17
N ALA A 362 7.62 -5.70 19.14
CA ALA A 362 6.24 -5.28 18.99
C ALA A 362 6.13 -3.78 18.68
N LEU A 363 6.91 -2.93 19.37
CA LEU A 363 6.99 -1.49 19.07
C LEU A 363 7.40 -1.23 17.61
N GLY A 364 8.37 -1.99 17.09
CA GLY A 364 8.81 -1.90 15.69
C GLY A 364 7.71 -2.23 14.68
N ASN A 365 6.82 -3.17 15.02
CA ASN A 365 5.70 -3.58 14.16
C ASN A 365 4.52 -2.61 14.16
N ILE A 366 4.45 -1.62 15.07
CA ILE A 366 3.38 -0.62 15.07
C ILE A 366 3.48 0.27 13.81
N GLY A 367 4.69 0.66 13.41
CA GLY A 367 4.93 1.60 12.31
C GLY A 367 4.26 1.21 10.99
N PRO A 368 4.54 0.02 10.43
CA PRO A 368 3.91 -0.44 9.19
C PRO A 368 2.38 -0.51 9.26
N ASN A 369 1.82 -0.93 10.41
CA ASN A 369 0.38 -1.03 10.60
C ASN A 369 -0.30 0.35 10.64
N VAL A 370 0.34 1.33 11.30
CA VAL A 370 -0.12 2.73 11.30
C VAL A 370 -0.02 3.36 9.92
N ALA A 371 1.05 3.06 9.17
CA ALA A 371 1.22 3.53 7.80
C ALA A 371 0.12 2.99 6.87
N ALA A 372 -0.23 1.71 6.96
CA ALA A 372 -1.34 1.12 6.20
C ALA A 372 -2.68 1.81 6.52
N PHE A 373 -2.93 2.11 7.80
CA PHE A 373 -4.11 2.88 8.19
C PHE A 373 -4.12 4.30 7.60
N ALA A 374 -2.97 5.00 7.59
CA ALA A 374 -2.86 6.32 6.98
C ALA A 374 -3.11 6.28 5.47
N SER A 375 -2.63 5.24 4.77
CA SER A 375 -2.93 5.01 3.35
C SER A 375 -4.44 4.83 3.11
N ALA A 376 -5.14 4.09 3.97
CA ALA A 376 -6.59 3.94 3.90
C ALA A 376 -7.32 5.29 4.08
N GLN A 377 -6.86 6.17 4.97
CA GLN A 377 -7.43 7.51 5.14
C GLN A 377 -7.27 8.39 3.89
N GLY A 378 -6.14 8.25 3.18
CA GLY A 378 -5.91 8.96 1.92
C GLY A 378 -6.83 8.46 0.79
N ALA A 379 -6.95 7.13 0.65
CA ALA A 379 -7.82 6.50 -0.34
C ALA A 379 -9.31 6.84 -0.10
N ALA A 380 -9.76 6.80 1.15
CA ALA A 380 -11.14 7.12 1.53
C ALA A 380 -11.55 8.56 1.21
N TYR A 381 -10.63 9.54 1.25
CA TYR A 381 -10.96 10.94 1.01
C TYR A 381 -11.60 11.17 -0.36
N GLN A 382 -11.02 10.60 -1.42
CA GLN A 382 -11.55 10.78 -2.76
C GLN A 382 -12.88 10.04 -2.97
N ILE A 383 -13.02 8.85 -2.39
CA ILE A 383 -14.26 8.07 -2.46
C ILE A 383 -15.38 8.81 -1.73
N PHE A 384 -15.14 9.28 -0.51
CA PHE A 384 -16.15 9.99 0.28
C PHE A 384 -16.51 11.33 -0.35
N LYS A 385 -15.54 12.06 -0.92
CA LYS A 385 -15.80 13.28 -1.68
C LYS A 385 -16.75 13.05 -2.87
N THR A 386 -16.64 11.92 -3.56
CA THR A 386 -17.56 11.57 -4.65
C THR A 386 -18.92 11.14 -4.13
N ILE A 387 -18.97 10.37 -3.03
CA ILE A 387 -20.24 9.95 -2.40
C ILE A 387 -21.05 11.15 -1.93
N ASP A 388 -20.38 12.13 -1.30
CA ASP A 388 -21.03 13.29 -0.69
C ASP A 388 -21.30 14.41 -1.71
N ARG A 389 -20.83 14.28 -2.96
CA ARG A 389 -21.07 15.26 -4.04
C ARG A 389 -22.53 15.19 -4.50
N VAL A 390 -23.24 16.30 -4.33
CA VAL A 390 -24.54 16.53 -4.95
C VAL A 390 -24.33 17.08 -6.37
N PRO A 391 -24.81 16.40 -7.43
CA PRO A 391 -24.70 16.91 -8.80
C PRO A 391 -25.60 18.14 -9.01
N THR A 392 -25.22 19.01 -9.95
CA THR A 392 -26.02 20.19 -10.33
C THR A 392 -27.35 19.77 -10.95
N ILE A 393 -27.31 18.77 -11.83
CA ILE A 393 -28.46 18.12 -12.44
C ILE A 393 -28.65 16.77 -11.74
N ASP A 394 -29.53 16.73 -10.75
CA ASP A 394 -29.76 15.53 -9.94
C ASP A 394 -30.89 14.67 -10.50
N SER A 395 -30.53 13.51 -11.07
CA SER A 395 -31.47 12.53 -11.60
C SER A 395 -32.34 11.87 -10.53
N ALA A 396 -31.89 11.86 -9.26
CA ALA A 396 -32.63 11.26 -8.15
C ALA A 396 -33.60 12.24 -7.46
N ASN A 397 -33.59 13.54 -7.82
CA ASN A 397 -34.43 14.55 -7.20
C ASN A 397 -35.88 14.47 -7.72
N PRO A 398 -36.89 14.21 -6.85
CA PRO A 398 -38.28 14.10 -7.29
C PRO A 398 -38.97 15.46 -7.53
N GLY A 399 -38.32 16.59 -7.22
CA GLY A 399 -38.92 17.94 -7.20
C GLY A 399 -39.27 18.57 -8.56
N GLY A 400 -39.16 17.82 -9.67
CA GLY A 400 -39.57 18.29 -10.99
C GLY A 400 -41.08 18.14 -11.24
N ALA A 401 -41.65 19.03 -12.05
CA ALA A 401 -43.03 18.87 -12.53
C ALA A 401 -43.15 17.59 -13.38
N LYS A 402 -44.18 16.77 -13.10
CA LYS A 402 -44.50 15.54 -13.85
C LYS A 402 -45.87 15.71 -14.52
N PRO A 403 -45.94 16.42 -15.66
CA PRO A 403 -47.21 16.67 -16.34
C PRO A 403 -47.81 15.35 -16.86
N GLU A 404 -49.13 15.19 -16.72
CA GLU A 404 -49.85 13.99 -17.20
C GLU A 404 -49.83 13.87 -18.73
N ASN A 405 -49.78 15.00 -19.42
CA ASN A 405 -49.79 15.08 -20.88
C ASN A 405 -48.65 15.96 -21.39
N VAL A 406 -47.87 15.43 -22.35
CA VAL A 406 -46.80 16.15 -23.06
C VAL A 406 -47.15 16.19 -24.54
N THR A 407 -47.39 17.38 -25.09
CA THR A 407 -47.78 17.57 -26.51
C THR A 407 -46.60 17.45 -27.49
N GLY A 408 -45.36 17.46 -27.00
CA GLY A 408 -44.15 17.35 -27.82
C GLY A 408 -43.74 18.63 -28.55
N HIS A 409 -44.22 19.80 -28.11
CA HIS A 409 -43.72 21.09 -28.60
C HIS A 409 -42.38 21.43 -27.94
N ILE A 410 -41.31 21.56 -28.74
CA ILE A 410 -39.95 21.82 -28.25
C ILE A 410 -39.49 23.19 -28.75
N VAL A 411 -39.03 24.04 -27.83
CA VAL A 411 -38.52 25.38 -28.17
C VAL A 411 -37.16 25.61 -27.51
N VAL A 412 -36.17 25.88 -28.34
CA VAL A 412 -34.83 26.35 -27.97
C VAL A 412 -34.80 27.85 -28.27
N ARG A 413 -34.46 28.71 -27.29
CA ARG A 413 -34.44 30.17 -27.44
C ARG A 413 -33.13 30.75 -26.98
N ASP A 414 -32.43 31.39 -27.91
CA ASP A 414 -31.21 32.17 -27.71
C ASP A 414 -30.18 31.50 -26.80
N ILE A 415 -30.01 30.18 -26.97
CA ILE A 415 -29.11 29.39 -26.11
C ILE A 415 -27.65 29.63 -26.50
N ASP A 416 -26.86 30.02 -25.51
CA ASP A 416 -25.40 29.98 -25.51
C ASP A 416 -24.91 28.75 -24.71
N PHE A 417 -23.89 28.05 -25.21
CA PHE A 417 -23.40 26.83 -24.55
C PHE A 417 -21.91 26.56 -24.78
N HIS A 418 -21.25 26.11 -23.72
CA HIS A 418 -19.87 25.61 -23.70
C HIS A 418 -19.85 24.27 -22.94
N TYR A 419 -19.04 23.30 -23.39
CA TYR A 419 -18.86 22.07 -22.63
C TYR A 419 -18.02 22.33 -21.38
N PRO A 420 -18.32 21.70 -20.22
CA PRO A 420 -17.55 21.87 -18.99
C PRO A 420 -16.07 21.50 -19.13
N SER A 421 -15.76 20.56 -20.01
CA SER A 421 -14.38 20.13 -20.29
C SER A 421 -13.56 21.17 -21.07
N ARG A 422 -14.21 22.14 -21.74
CA ARG A 422 -13.59 23.21 -22.55
C ARG A 422 -14.43 24.48 -22.49
N THR A 423 -14.38 25.14 -21.34
CA THR A 423 -15.16 26.36 -21.06
C THR A 423 -14.78 27.55 -21.93
N ASP A 424 -13.62 27.52 -22.58
CA ASP A 424 -13.08 28.55 -23.45
C ASP A 424 -13.61 28.50 -24.89
N VAL A 425 -14.23 27.38 -25.30
CA VAL A 425 -14.69 27.18 -26.68
C VAL A 425 -16.23 27.25 -26.76
N PRO A 426 -16.81 28.33 -27.33
CA PRO A 426 -18.25 28.41 -27.53
C PRO A 426 -18.72 27.45 -28.61
N ILE A 427 -19.72 26.62 -28.29
CA ILE A 427 -20.29 25.64 -29.23
C ILE A 427 -21.59 26.15 -29.84
N LEU A 428 -22.52 26.65 -29.02
CA LEU A 428 -23.76 27.28 -29.47
C LEU A 428 -23.69 28.78 -29.17
N LYS A 429 -24.14 29.61 -30.12
CA LYS A 429 -24.14 31.07 -30.03
C LYS A 429 -25.53 31.59 -30.39
N LYS A 430 -26.31 32.01 -29.39
CA LYS A 430 -27.70 32.50 -29.52
C LYS A 430 -28.56 31.64 -30.46
N MET A 431 -28.54 30.32 -30.24
CA MET A 431 -29.29 29.41 -31.11
C MET A 431 -30.76 29.37 -30.72
N SER A 432 -31.65 29.54 -31.71
CA SER A 432 -33.11 29.50 -31.57
C SER A 432 -33.74 28.53 -32.57
N ILE A 433 -34.48 27.52 -32.10
CA ILE A 433 -35.16 26.50 -32.92
C ILE A 433 -36.53 26.20 -32.29
N GLU A 434 -37.56 26.06 -33.13
CA GLU A 434 -38.89 25.62 -32.71
C GLU A 434 -39.30 24.36 -33.49
N VAL A 435 -39.78 23.34 -32.78
CA VAL A 435 -40.25 22.07 -33.33
C VAL A 435 -41.71 21.86 -32.92
N LYS A 436 -42.62 21.83 -33.89
CA LYS A 436 -44.06 21.65 -33.65
C LYS A 436 -44.42 20.19 -33.35
N PRO A 437 -45.50 19.92 -32.61
CA PRO A 437 -46.01 18.57 -32.38
C PRO A 437 -46.18 17.78 -33.69
N GLY A 438 -45.63 16.56 -33.73
CA GLY A 438 -45.70 15.67 -34.90
C GLY A 438 -44.81 16.05 -36.09
N GLN A 439 -44.04 17.14 -35.98
CA GLN A 439 -43.11 17.59 -37.02
C GLN A 439 -41.76 16.87 -36.89
N THR A 440 -41.24 16.36 -38.01
CA THR A 440 -39.86 15.88 -38.09
C THR A 440 -38.94 17.02 -38.54
N VAL A 441 -37.88 17.29 -37.78
CA VAL A 441 -36.86 18.30 -38.09
C VAL A 441 -35.51 17.62 -38.26
N ALA A 442 -34.77 18.00 -39.30
CA ALA A 442 -33.42 17.50 -39.57
C ALA A 442 -32.38 18.60 -39.28
N LEU A 443 -31.41 18.33 -38.41
CA LEU A 443 -30.29 19.21 -38.13
C LEU A 443 -29.11 18.86 -39.06
N VAL A 444 -28.77 19.76 -39.99
CA VAL A 444 -27.66 19.60 -40.94
C VAL A 444 -26.57 20.65 -40.71
N GLY A 445 -25.32 20.30 -40.99
CA GLY A 445 -24.18 21.21 -40.84
C GLY A 445 -22.83 20.49 -40.78
N HIS A 446 -21.74 21.24 -40.89
CA HIS A 446 -20.37 20.70 -40.82
C HIS A 446 -20.06 20.05 -39.47
N SER A 447 -19.02 19.21 -39.38
CA SER A 447 -18.59 18.64 -38.09
C SER A 447 -18.29 19.76 -37.07
N GLY A 448 -18.66 19.55 -35.80
CA GLY A 448 -18.48 20.55 -34.74
C GLY A 448 -19.52 21.68 -34.68
N SER A 449 -20.51 21.72 -35.57
CA SER A 449 -21.54 22.78 -35.59
C SER A 449 -22.59 22.72 -34.45
N GLY A 450 -22.38 21.91 -33.40
CA GLY A 450 -23.30 21.81 -32.24
C GLY A 450 -24.55 20.95 -32.41
N LYS A 451 -24.70 20.19 -33.51
CA LYS A 451 -25.89 19.34 -33.77
C LYS A 451 -26.20 18.36 -32.63
N SER A 452 -25.23 17.55 -32.22
CA SER A 452 -25.38 16.59 -31.12
C SER A 452 -25.54 17.29 -29.76
N THR A 453 -24.97 18.48 -29.61
CA THR A 453 -25.10 19.29 -28.40
C THR A 453 -26.55 19.70 -28.15
N ILE A 454 -27.29 20.08 -29.20
CA ILE A 454 -28.73 20.41 -29.07
C ILE A 454 -29.51 19.20 -28.54
N VAL A 455 -29.21 17.98 -29.02
CA VAL A 455 -29.85 16.75 -28.53
C VAL A 455 -29.53 16.53 -27.05
N GLY A 456 -28.27 16.71 -26.64
CA GLY A 456 -27.86 16.58 -25.24
C GLY A 456 -28.52 17.62 -24.31
N LEU A 457 -28.72 18.85 -24.78
CA LEU A 457 -29.44 19.89 -24.02
C LEU A 457 -30.93 19.59 -23.88
N VAL A 458 -31.57 19.07 -24.94
CA VAL A 458 -32.98 18.64 -24.86
C VAL A 458 -33.16 17.46 -23.90
N GLN A 459 -32.19 16.55 -23.85
CA GLN A 459 -32.13 15.47 -22.85
C GLN A 459 -31.70 15.95 -21.46
N ARG A 460 -31.39 17.26 -21.33
CA ARG A 460 -30.92 17.92 -20.11
C ARG A 460 -29.68 17.25 -19.49
N PHE A 461 -28.74 16.84 -20.33
CA PHE A 461 -27.42 16.36 -19.90
C PHE A 461 -26.51 17.49 -19.40
N TYR A 462 -26.76 18.71 -19.88
CA TYR A 462 -26.10 19.93 -19.44
C TYR A 462 -27.14 21.03 -19.35
N ASP A 463 -26.86 22.06 -18.53
CA ASP A 463 -27.64 23.29 -18.52
C ASP A 463 -26.99 24.31 -19.49
N PRO A 464 -27.81 25.10 -20.21
CA PRO A 464 -27.32 26.23 -21.00
C PRO A 464 -26.78 27.35 -20.08
N ILE A 465 -25.97 28.26 -20.65
CA ILE A 465 -25.34 29.37 -19.92
C ILE A 465 -26.25 30.60 -19.89
#